data_AF-A0A158K6T4-F1
#
_entry.id   AF-A0A158K6T4-F1
#
_cell.length_a   1.000
_cell.length_b   1.000
_cell.length_c   1.000
_cell.angle_alpha   90.00
_cell.angle_beta   90.00
_cell.angle_gamma   90.00
#
_symmetry.space_group_name_H-M   'P 1'
#
loop_
_entity.id
_entity.type
_entity.pdbx_description
1 polymer ?
#
loop_
_entity_poly.entity_id
_entity_poly.type
_entity_poly.pdbx_seq_one_letter_code
_entity_poly.pdbx_strand_id
1 'polypeptide(L)'
;MKTCLAGALCLLYAIASLADDSAHHAKYRPVRVFDANGHAIGDLTTFRAQNGVAFTAGDATTVVPIERVEDASFHFSATDFQWLATSFGQFTSEDCSGDPIVQSASGPRFAMPFRRGSEVTVYFAPAGTEQALTARSGLGTNPPVCNRYAEPLPVRGYPAAAKLVITRDHPEPLRIGY
;
A
#
# COMPACT_ATOMS: atom_id res chain seq x y z
N MET A 1 -41.02 -20.51 46.78
CA MET A 1 -41.24 -20.42 45.32
C MET A 1 -40.77 -19.07 44.72
N LYS A 2 -39.62 -18.52 45.13
CA LYS A 2 -39.07 -17.25 44.56
C LYS A 2 -37.66 -17.40 43.98
N THR A 3 -36.97 -18.50 44.28
CA THR A 3 -35.59 -18.76 43.86
C THR A 3 -35.45 -19.39 42.47
N CYS A 4 -36.48 -20.07 41.94
CA CYS A 4 -36.42 -20.65 40.59
C CYS A 4 -36.58 -19.65 39.45
N LEU A 5 -37.25 -18.50 39.68
CA LEU A 5 -37.49 -17.50 38.63
C LEU A 5 -36.24 -16.67 38.30
N ALA A 6 -35.38 -16.41 39.29
CA ALA A 6 -34.14 -15.65 39.07
C ALA A 6 -33.09 -16.46 38.29
N GLY A 7 -32.99 -17.77 38.53
CA GLY A 7 -32.07 -18.65 37.81
C GLY A 7 -32.42 -18.80 36.32
N ALA A 8 -33.72 -18.89 36.00
CA ALA A 8 -34.19 -18.97 34.62
C ALA A 8 -33.92 -17.68 33.82
N LEU A 9 -34.05 -16.51 34.45
CA LEU A 9 -33.76 -15.22 33.79
C LEU A 9 -32.26 -15.03 33.51
N CYS A 10 -31.36 -15.43 34.42
CA CYS A 10 -29.92 -15.34 34.19
C CYS A 10 -29.44 -16.29 33.08
N LEU A 11 -30.03 -17.50 33.00
CA LEU A 11 -29.74 -18.45 31.93
C LEU A 11 -30.23 -17.94 30.56
N LEU A 12 -31.40 -17.31 30.49
CA LEU A 12 -31.92 -16.73 29.24
C LEU A 12 -31.09 -15.51 28.77
N TYR A 13 -30.59 -14.68 29.68
CA TYR A 13 -29.67 -13.59 29.34
C TYR A 13 -28.33 -14.09 28.80
N ALA A 14 -27.76 -15.14 29.40
CA ALA A 14 -26.49 -15.70 28.97
C ALA A 14 -26.58 -16.38 27.60
N ILE A 15 -27.70 -17.03 27.28
CA ILE A 15 -27.93 -17.66 25.98
C ILE A 15 -28.21 -16.60 24.90
N ALA A 16 -28.92 -15.52 25.24
CA ALA A 16 -29.13 -14.39 24.33
C ALA A 16 -27.82 -13.67 24.01
N SER A 17 -26.94 -13.43 24.99
CA SER A 17 -25.65 -12.77 24.76
C SER A 17 -24.66 -13.65 23.97
N LEU A 18 -24.67 -14.97 24.19
CA LEU A 18 -23.87 -15.91 23.40
C LEU A 18 -24.39 -16.06 21.97
N ALA A 19 -25.70 -15.98 21.76
CA ALA A 19 -26.31 -16.01 20.43
C ALA A 19 -26.10 -14.70 19.65
N ASP A 20 -26.06 -13.56 20.34
CA ASP A 20 -25.81 -12.24 19.75
C ASP A 20 -24.34 -12.11 19.30
N ASP A 21 -23.38 -12.52 20.14
CA ASP A 21 -21.94 -12.53 19.78
C ASP A 21 -21.63 -13.50 18.62
N SER A 22 -22.27 -14.67 18.59
CA SER A 22 -22.07 -15.64 17.50
C SER A 22 -22.77 -15.25 16.19
N ALA A 23 -23.87 -14.48 16.24
CA ALA A 23 -24.51 -13.91 15.05
C ALA A 23 -23.69 -12.77 14.43
N HIS A 24 -22.96 -11.99 15.23
CA HIS A 24 -22.09 -10.92 14.75
C HIS A 24 -20.79 -11.40 14.08
N HIS A 25 -20.34 -12.62 14.36
CA HIS A 25 -19.13 -13.20 13.75
C HIS A 25 -19.38 -13.95 12.43
N ALA A 26 -20.64 -14.17 12.03
CA ALA A 26 -20.98 -14.99 10.87
C ALA A 26 -20.88 -14.27 9.49
N LYS A 27 -20.54 -12.98 9.42
CA LYS A 27 -20.57 -12.23 8.14
C LYS A 27 -19.49 -11.15 7.93
N TYR A 28 -18.34 -11.18 8.60
CA TYR A 28 -17.23 -10.34 8.15
C TYR A 28 -16.56 -10.98 6.93
N ARG A 29 -17.09 -10.72 5.72
CA ARG A 29 -16.31 -10.89 4.49
C ARG A 29 -15.46 -9.63 4.32
N PRO A 30 -14.13 -9.68 4.56
CA PRO A 30 -13.30 -8.53 4.33
C PRO A 30 -13.38 -8.14 2.85
N VAL A 31 -13.45 -6.84 2.59
CA VAL A 31 -13.26 -6.33 1.23
C VAL A 31 -11.81 -6.63 0.84
N ARG A 32 -11.60 -7.21 -0.34
CA ARG A 32 -10.29 -7.65 -0.83
C ARG A 32 -9.95 -6.98 -2.15
N VAL A 33 -8.65 -6.91 -2.42
CA VAL A 33 -8.11 -6.52 -3.71
C VAL A 33 -7.62 -7.76 -4.44
N PHE A 34 -7.99 -7.85 -5.71
CA PHE A 34 -7.66 -8.94 -6.61
C PHE A 34 -6.79 -8.40 -7.75
N ASP A 35 -5.84 -9.21 -8.20
CA ASP A 35 -5.03 -8.91 -9.39
C ASP A 35 -5.81 -9.18 -10.70
N ALA A 36 -5.18 -8.89 -11.84
CA ALA A 36 -5.78 -9.10 -13.16
C ALA A 36 -6.08 -10.59 -13.47
N ASN A 37 -5.42 -11.52 -12.78
CA ASN A 37 -5.64 -12.96 -12.91
C ASN A 37 -6.75 -13.47 -11.97
N GLY A 38 -7.31 -12.60 -11.12
CA GLY A 38 -8.34 -12.94 -10.14
C GLY A 38 -7.78 -13.53 -8.83
N HIS A 39 -6.47 -13.49 -8.60
CA HIS A 39 -5.91 -13.89 -7.32
C HIS A 39 -6.12 -12.80 -6.28
N ALA A 40 -6.56 -13.19 -5.08
CA ALA A 40 -6.64 -12.27 -3.96
C ALA A 40 -5.22 -11.89 -3.50
N ILE A 41 -4.94 -10.58 -3.49
CA ILE A 41 -3.67 -10.02 -3.04
C ILE A 41 -3.71 -9.85 -1.51
N GLY A 42 -4.82 -9.34 -1.00
CA GLY A 42 -5.02 -9.09 0.42
C GLY A 42 -6.29 -8.29 0.70
N ASP A 43 -6.54 -8.04 1.98
CA ASP A 43 -7.65 -7.22 2.43
C ASP A 43 -7.40 -5.74 2.07
N LEU A 44 -8.44 -5.05 1.62
CA LEU A 44 -8.42 -3.61 1.40
C LEU A 44 -8.33 -2.93 2.77
N THR A 45 -7.24 -2.20 2.99
CA THR A 45 -6.96 -1.49 4.23
C THR A 45 -6.66 -0.02 3.97
N THR A 46 -6.55 0.77 5.03
CA THR A 46 -6.33 2.22 4.92
C THR A 46 -5.12 2.64 5.76
N PHE A 47 -4.23 3.43 5.16
CA PHE A 47 -3.17 4.12 5.87
C PHE A 47 -3.11 5.57 5.41
N ARG A 48 -3.08 6.52 6.37
CA ARG A 48 -3.05 7.97 6.07
C ARG A 48 -4.08 8.41 5.01
N ALA A 49 -5.33 7.95 5.16
CA ALA A 49 -6.46 8.22 4.26
C ALA A 49 -6.31 7.68 2.83
N GLN A 50 -5.33 6.81 2.57
CA GLN A 50 -5.21 6.10 1.30
C GLN A 50 -5.59 4.64 1.47
N ASN A 51 -6.44 4.15 0.56
CA ASN A 51 -6.87 2.76 0.53
C ASN A 51 -5.90 1.93 -0.32
N GLY A 52 -5.56 0.74 0.14
CA GLY A 52 -4.54 -0.07 -0.51
C GLY A 52 -4.43 -1.47 0.09
N VAL A 53 -3.32 -2.13 -0.24
CA VAL A 53 -3.01 -3.49 0.23
C VAL A 53 -1.70 -3.47 1.01
N ALA A 54 -1.64 -4.23 2.11
CA ALA A 54 -0.44 -4.34 2.91
C ALA A 54 0.61 -5.24 2.23
N PHE A 55 1.85 -4.76 2.15
CA PHE A 55 3.01 -5.52 1.72
C PHE A 55 4.09 -5.49 2.78
N THR A 56 4.81 -6.60 2.94
CA THR A 56 5.87 -6.73 3.93
C THR A 56 7.16 -7.23 3.29
N ALA A 57 8.27 -6.54 3.55
CA ALA A 57 9.61 -6.97 3.20
C ALA A 57 10.46 -7.02 4.48
N GLY A 58 10.82 -8.23 4.92
CA GLY A 58 11.47 -8.42 6.22
C GLY A 58 10.54 -8.01 7.36
N ASP A 59 10.96 -7.03 8.17
CA ASP A 59 10.21 -6.46 9.28
C ASP A 59 9.52 -5.11 8.93
N ALA A 60 9.58 -4.69 7.67
CA ALA A 60 8.96 -3.46 7.19
C ALA A 60 7.62 -3.75 6.51
N THR A 61 6.53 -3.21 7.05
CA THR A 61 5.20 -3.27 6.42
C THR A 61 4.78 -1.91 5.91
N THR A 62 4.12 -1.89 4.76
CA THR A 62 3.54 -0.69 4.15
C THR A 62 2.19 -0.99 3.54
N VAL A 63 1.33 0.01 3.40
CA VAL A 63 0.09 -0.09 2.62
C VAL A 63 0.35 0.56 1.27
N VAL A 64 0.39 -0.23 0.21
CA VAL A 64 0.54 0.30 -1.15
C VAL A 64 -0.84 0.75 -1.62
N PRO A 65 -1.03 2.06 -1.87
CA PRO A 65 -2.31 2.60 -2.27
C PRO A 65 -2.70 2.16 -3.69
N ILE A 66 -4.00 2.13 -3.95
CA ILE A 66 -4.58 1.91 -5.26
C ILE A 66 -5.40 3.13 -5.69
N GLU A 67 -5.43 3.40 -6.99
CA GLU A 67 -6.22 4.46 -7.61
C GLU A 67 -7.04 3.91 -8.76
N ARG A 68 -8.07 4.64 -9.19
CA ARG A 68 -8.85 4.25 -10.37
C ARG A 68 -8.01 4.43 -11.62
N VAL A 69 -8.14 3.48 -12.55
CA VAL A 69 -7.58 3.66 -13.89
C VAL A 69 -8.26 4.86 -14.55
N GLU A 70 -7.45 5.72 -15.16
CA GLU A 70 -7.86 6.94 -15.85
C GLU A 70 -7.32 6.92 -17.28
N ASP A 71 -8.16 7.26 -18.26
CA ASP A 71 -7.72 7.41 -19.65
C ASP A 71 -7.10 8.79 -19.93
N ALA A 72 -6.52 8.99 -21.12
CA ALA A 72 -5.89 10.25 -21.50
C ALA A 72 -6.87 11.44 -21.60
N SER A 73 -8.19 11.19 -21.53
CA SER A 73 -9.26 12.19 -21.53
C SER A 73 -9.87 12.40 -20.14
N PHE A 74 -9.23 11.90 -19.09
CA PHE A 74 -9.68 12.01 -17.70
C PHE A 74 -11.00 11.27 -17.41
N HIS A 75 -11.29 10.19 -18.14
CA HIS A 75 -12.38 9.29 -17.78
C HIS A 75 -11.90 8.18 -16.86
N PHE A 76 -12.58 8.02 -15.73
CA PHE A 76 -12.25 7.01 -14.73
C PHE A 76 -12.99 5.69 -14.98
N SER A 77 -12.28 4.57 -14.87
CA SER A 77 -12.88 3.25 -14.87
C SER A 77 -13.81 3.06 -13.66
N ALA A 78 -14.97 2.46 -13.89
CA ALA A 78 -15.93 2.14 -12.85
C ALA A 78 -15.45 1.02 -11.91
N THR A 79 -14.63 0.10 -12.41
CA THR A 79 -14.26 -1.13 -11.71
C THR A 79 -12.77 -1.41 -11.63
N ASP A 80 -11.97 -0.83 -12.53
CA ASP A 80 -10.56 -1.14 -12.64
C ASP A 80 -9.71 -0.12 -11.87
N PHE A 81 -8.77 -0.66 -11.11
CA PHE A 81 -7.81 0.09 -10.30
C PHE A 81 -6.39 -0.24 -10.77
N GLN A 82 -5.45 0.61 -10.38
CA GLN A 82 -4.02 0.41 -10.55
C GLN A 82 -3.30 0.77 -9.25
N TRP A 83 -2.06 0.34 -9.09
CA TRP A 83 -1.18 0.77 -8.01
C TRP A 83 -0.91 2.27 -8.14
N LEU A 84 -1.27 3.02 -7.11
CA LEU A 84 -0.84 4.41 -7.00
C LEU A 84 0.64 4.42 -6.62
N ALA A 85 1.46 4.94 -7.53
CA ALA A 85 2.91 4.95 -7.41
C ALA A 85 3.49 6.23 -8.01
N THR A 86 4.54 6.76 -7.41
CA THR A 86 5.26 7.90 -8.00
C THR A 86 6.03 7.46 -9.22
N SER A 87 6.00 8.26 -10.29
CA SER A 87 6.85 8.07 -11.47
C SER A 87 8.04 9.05 -11.51
N PHE A 88 8.19 9.88 -10.47
CA PHE A 88 9.35 10.75 -10.27
C PHE A 88 10.11 10.37 -9.00
N GLY A 89 11.41 10.67 -9.00
CA GLY A 89 12.25 10.56 -7.81
C GLY A 89 13.67 10.98 -8.07
N GLN A 90 14.45 11.02 -6.99
CA GLN A 90 15.83 11.46 -7.00
C GLN A 90 16.77 10.27 -6.76
N PHE A 91 17.94 10.29 -7.37
CA PHE A 91 18.91 9.20 -7.31
C PHE A 91 20.28 9.72 -6.89
N THR A 92 21.03 8.87 -6.20
CA THR A 92 22.44 9.15 -5.87
C THR A 92 23.38 8.91 -7.06
N SER A 93 22.90 8.23 -8.10
CA SER A 93 23.56 8.05 -9.40
C SER A 93 23.33 9.27 -10.32
N GLU A 94 24.16 9.42 -11.35
CA GLU A 94 24.09 10.55 -12.28
C GLU A 94 23.12 10.30 -13.45
N ASP A 95 22.67 9.07 -13.63
CA ASP A 95 21.90 8.56 -14.77
C ASP A 95 20.56 7.92 -14.35
N CYS A 96 20.13 8.15 -13.10
CA CYS A 96 18.91 7.56 -12.53
C CYS A 96 18.92 6.02 -12.48
N SER A 97 20.11 5.42 -12.58
CA SER A 97 20.31 4.00 -12.31
C SER A 97 20.23 3.71 -10.81
N GLY A 98 20.03 2.44 -10.46
CA GLY A 98 19.88 2.01 -9.07
C GLY A 98 18.52 2.37 -8.48
N ASP A 99 18.47 2.35 -7.15
CA ASP A 99 17.25 2.55 -6.37
C ASP A 99 17.04 4.05 -6.09
N PRO A 100 15.79 4.55 -6.10
CA PRO A 100 15.51 5.94 -5.78
C PRO A 100 15.72 6.21 -4.29
N ILE A 101 15.98 7.47 -3.94
CA ILE A 101 15.94 7.94 -2.57
C ILE A 101 14.48 7.86 -2.08
N VAL A 102 14.25 7.17 -0.98
CA VAL A 102 12.91 6.99 -0.40
C VAL A 102 12.53 8.25 0.39
N GLN A 103 11.51 8.96 -0.08
CA GLN A 103 11.03 10.22 0.51
C GLN A 103 9.52 10.25 0.78
N SER A 104 8.81 9.16 0.48
CA SER A 104 7.37 9.00 0.72
C SER A 104 7.10 7.97 1.82
N ALA A 105 5.99 8.15 2.51
CA ALA A 105 5.54 7.28 3.58
C ALA A 105 4.15 6.71 3.28
N SER A 106 4.10 5.50 2.73
CA SER A 106 2.87 4.72 2.58
C SER A 106 2.67 3.67 3.70
N GLY A 107 3.53 3.68 4.73
CA GLY A 107 3.45 2.78 5.88
C GLY A 107 4.10 3.33 7.16
N PRO A 108 4.04 2.59 8.28
CA PRO A 108 4.72 2.95 9.52
C PRO A 108 6.23 3.13 9.34
N ARG A 109 6.86 2.27 8.54
CA ARG A 109 8.20 2.51 8.00
C ARG A 109 8.06 3.21 6.65
N PHE A 110 8.92 4.20 6.38
CA PHE A 110 8.92 4.89 5.08
C PHE A 110 9.07 3.87 3.97
N ALA A 111 8.16 3.95 3.01
CA ALA A 111 8.11 3.08 1.85
C ALA A 111 7.46 3.85 0.72
N MET A 112 7.97 3.62 -0.48
CA MET A 112 7.62 4.37 -1.67
C MET A 112 7.35 3.40 -2.82
N PRO A 113 6.08 3.24 -3.22
CA PRO A 113 5.74 2.63 -4.49
C PRO A 113 6.22 3.54 -5.62
N PHE A 114 7.06 3.01 -6.50
CA PHE A 114 7.69 3.75 -7.59
C PHE A 114 7.44 3.03 -8.91
N ARG A 115 6.90 3.74 -9.89
CA ARG A 115 6.56 3.21 -11.22
C ARG A 115 7.66 3.55 -12.22
N ARG A 116 8.14 2.52 -12.93
CA ARG A 116 9.06 2.63 -14.07
C ARG A 116 8.51 1.82 -15.23
N GLY A 117 8.01 2.49 -16.26
CA GLY A 117 7.26 1.83 -17.32
C GLY A 117 6.00 1.16 -16.76
N SER A 118 5.81 -0.13 -17.08
CA SER A 118 4.71 -0.95 -16.56
C SER A 118 4.98 -1.56 -15.20
N GLU A 119 6.18 -1.43 -14.64
CA GLU A 119 6.54 -2.05 -13.37
C GLU A 119 6.38 -1.08 -12.19
N VAL A 120 5.81 -1.58 -11.10
CA VAL A 120 5.77 -0.89 -9.80
C VAL A 120 6.64 -1.66 -8.83
N THR A 121 7.63 -0.97 -8.29
CA THR A 121 8.50 -1.49 -7.22
C THR A 121 8.28 -0.67 -5.96
N VAL A 122 8.04 -1.36 -4.85
CA VAL A 122 7.92 -0.75 -3.53
C VAL A 122 9.30 -0.78 -2.89
N TYR A 123 9.86 0.40 -2.62
CA TYR A 123 11.15 0.54 -1.93
C TYR A 123 10.90 0.85 -0.46
N PHE A 124 11.50 0.07 0.43
CA PHE A 124 11.39 0.22 1.88
C PHE A 124 12.64 0.86 2.45
N ALA A 125 12.48 1.88 3.28
CA ALA A 125 13.57 2.50 4.03
C ALA A 125 14.13 1.54 5.10
N PRO A 126 15.40 1.68 5.51
CA PRO A 126 15.92 1.04 6.71
C PRO A 126 15.24 1.56 7.97
N ALA A 127 15.41 0.85 9.08
CA ALA A 127 15.10 1.40 10.38
C ALA A 127 16.05 2.56 10.72
N GLY A 128 15.54 3.59 11.40
CA GLY A 128 16.33 4.73 11.89
C GLY A 128 15.85 6.08 11.37
N THR A 129 16.71 7.08 11.57
CA THR A 129 16.42 8.48 11.23
C THR A 129 16.72 8.77 9.77
N GLU A 130 15.94 9.71 9.21
CA GLU A 130 16.22 10.30 7.90
C GLU A 130 17.65 10.83 7.80
N GLN A 131 18.25 10.71 6.62
CA GLN A 131 19.64 11.11 6.35
C GLN A 131 19.67 12.24 5.32
N ALA A 132 20.74 13.04 5.36
CA ALA A 132 21.10 13.92 4.25
C ALA A 132 21.86 13.11 3.20
N LEU A 133 21.23 12.87 2.06
CA LEU A 133 21.79 12.16 0.91
C LEU A 133 22.13 13.15 -0.19
N THR A 134 23.07 12.78 -1.06
CA THR A 134 23.46 13.61 -2.22
C THR A 134 22.76 13.08 -3.46
N ALA A 135 21.73 13.79 -3.92
CA ALA A 135 21.08 13.48 -5.19
C ALA A 135 21.88 14.05 -6.35
N ARG A 136 22.16 13.22 -7.36
CA ARG A 136 22.92 13.60 -8.56
C ARG A 136 22.07 13.58 -9.83
N SER A 137 20.89 12.96 -9.78
CA SER A 137 19.91 13.04 -10.85
C SER A 137 18.48 12.96 -10.33
N GLY A 138 17.53 13.30 -11.20
CA GLY A 138 16.10 13.15 -10.98
C GLY A 138 15.37 12.63 -12.21
N LEU A 139 14.41 11.73 -12.00
CA LEU A 139 13.50 11.25 -13.04
C LEU A 139 12.24 12.12 -13.05
N GLY A 140 11.92 12.73 -14.19
CA GLY A 140 10.66 13.45 -14.40
C GLY A 140 9.47 12.53 -14.69
N THR A 141 8.24 13.04 -14.65
CA THR A 141 7.03 12.21 -14.82
C THR A 141 6.47 12.17 -16.24
N ASN A 142 6.66 13.19 -17.08
CA ASN A 142 6.01 13.29 -18.40
C ASN A 142 6.80 14.18 -19.39
N PRO A 143 7.60 13.61 -20.32
CA PRO A 143 8.00 12.20 -20.40
C PRO A 143 8.97 11.79 -19.28
N PRO A 144 9.11 10.48 -19.00
CA PRO A 144 10.08 9.99 -18.02
C PRO A 144 11.51 10.16 -18.53
N VAL A 145 12.09 11.32 -18.22
CA VAL A 145 13.46 11.70 -18.62
C VAL A 145 14.31 11.81 -17.36
N CYS A 146 15.46 11.14 -17.38
CA CYS A 146 16.47 11.32 -16.36
C CYS A 146 17.26 12.61 -16.64
N ASN A 147 17.33 13.48 -15.63
CA ASN A 147 18.12 14.70 -15.69
C ASN A 147 19.22 14.62 -14.63
N ARG A 148 20.47 14.66 -15.07
CA ARG A 148 21.61 14.88 -14.18
C ARG A 148 21.57 16.31 -13.66
N TYR A 149 21.75 16.50 -12.36
CA TYR A 149 21.91 17.84 -11.80
C TYR A 149 23.30 18.38 -12.12
N ALA A 150 23.37 19.65 -12.55
CA ALA A 150 24.65 20.33 -12.80
C ALA A 150 25.50 20.39 -11.51
N GLU A 151 24.84 20.62 -10.37
CA GLU A 151 25.41 20.53 -9.04
C GLU A 151 24.60 19.53 -8.20
N PRO A 152 25.23 18.55 -7.54
CA PRO A 152 24.52 17.62 -6.68
C PRO A 152 23.75 18.33 -5.56
N LEU A 153 22.52 17.88 -5.32
CA LEU A 153 21.61 18.50 -4.37
C LEU A 153 21.61 17.73 -3.05
N PRO A 154 21.73 18.39 -1.88
CA PRO A 154 21.47 17.76 -0.60
C PRO A 154 19.97 17.52 -0.45
N VAL A 155 19.60 16.27 -0.20
CA VAL A 155 18.22 15.82 -0.11
C VAL A 155 18.02 15.04 1.17
N ARG A 156 16.90 15.28 1.84
CA ARG A 156 16.50 14.55 3.03
C ARG A 156 15.64 13.35 2.63
N GLY A 157 16.05 12.17 3.09
CA GLY A 157 15.37 10.91 2.78
C GLY A 157 16.13 9.70 3.31
N TYR A 158 15.82 8.53 2.75
CA TYR A 158 16.41 7.26 3.14
C TYR A 158 16.96 6.51 1.92
N PRO A 159 18.05 5.75 2.06
CA PRO A 159 18.40 4.75 1.06
C PRO A 159 17.34 3.65 1.05
N ALA A 160 17.18 2.93 -0.07
CA ALA A 160 16.39 1.72 -0.10
C ALA A 160 17.14 0.59 0.63
N ALA A 161 16.47 -0.10 1.55
CA ALA A 161 16.99 -1.26 2.28
C ALA A 161 16.39 -2.59 1.79
N ALA A 162 15.15 -2.55 1.31
CA ALA A 162 14.48 -3.70 0.69
C ALA A 162 13.58 -3.21 -0.45
N LYS A 163 13.25 -4.12 -1.37
CA LYS A 163 12.33 -3.82 -2.47
C LYS A 163 11.48 -5.02 -2.89
N LEU A 164 10.26 -4.73 -3.34
CA LEU A 164 9.31 -5.71 -3.87
C LEU A 164 8.77 -5.23 -5.21
N VAL A 165 8.88 -6.03 -6.27
CA VAL A 165 8.31 -5.72 -7.59
C VAL A 165 6.89 -6.25 -7.64
N ILE A 166 5.92 -5.46 -7.19
CA ILE A 166 4.55 -5.93 -6.94
C ILE A 166 3.77 -6.23 -8.21
N THR A 167 4.04 -5.56 -9.33
CA THR A 167 3.36 -5.82 -10.61
C THR A 167 3.74 -7.16 -11.24
N ARG A 168 4.89 -7.74 -10.85
CA ARG A 168 5.29 -9.07 -11.33
C ARG A 168 4.43 -10.16 -10.71
N ASP A 169 4.15 -10.02 -9.42
CA ASP A 169 3.40 -11.02 -8.66
C ASP A 169 1.88 -10.72 -8.67
N HIS A 170 1.51 -9.45 -8.85
CA HIS A 170 0.14 -8.93 -8.82
C HIS A 170 -0.09 -7.95 -9.98
N PRO A 171 -0.34 -8.46 -11.20
CA PRO A 171 -0.53 -7.63 -12.38
C PRO A 171 -1.81 -6.79 -12.31
N GLU A 172 -1.75 -5.62 -12.93
CA GLU A 172 -2.88 -4.69 -13.13
C GLU A 172 -3.70 -5.07 -14.37
N PRO A 173 -4.98 -4.66 -14.48
CA PRO A 173 -5.75 -3.87 -13.51
C PRO A 173 -6.15 -4.68 -12.27
N LEU A 174 -6.22 -3.96 -11.15
CA LEU A 174 -6.67 -4.45 -9.86
C LEU A 174 -8.19 -4.30 -9.73
N ARG A 175 -8.82 -5.15 -8.93
CA ARG A 175 -10.26 -5.09 -8.64
C ARG A 175 -10.55 -5.20 -7.16
N ILE A 176 -11.61 -4.54 -6.72
CA ILE A 176 -12.09 -4.62 -5.34
C ILE A 176 -13.31 -5.55 -5.29
N GLY A 177 -13.33 -6.49 -4.35
CA GLY A 177 -14.41 -7.49 -4.20
C GLY A 177 -14.53 -8.07 -2.79
N TYR A 178 -15.24 -9.19 -2.66
CA TYR A 178 -15.54 -9.90 -1.40
C TYR A 178 -15.23 -11.40 -1.49
#